data_AF-A0A553GUB8-F1
#
_entry.id   AF-A0A553GUB8-F1
#
_cell.length_a   1.000
_cell.length_b   1.000
_cell.length_c   1.000
_cell.angle_alpha   90.00
_cell.angle_beta   90.00
_cell.angle_gamma   90.00
#
_symmetry.space_group_name_H-M   'P 1'
#
loop_
_entity.id
_entity.type
_entity.pdbx_description
1 polymer ?
#
loop_
_entity_poly.entity_id
_entity_poly.type
_entity_poly.pdbx_seq_one_letter_code
_entity_poly.pdbx_strand_id
1 'polypeptide(L)'
;MARKQGCIWSEKFHCFYDSHEGPELSAQAACSPNHIFYISSIERKLMLVNHASSTVLATYVNPGLMEISWAPNSNAFSINVSDGGGVGSWGVDYYTVDGNGLPQKHDVTIQVSKASEKLAKCDEQEEPNIAMLSWLNNGQGALMVAEVPPHSSCSNMGALQGYRVNLSGGEILEVLSESELRQKWGRVLGDRIKRIP
;
A
#
# COMPACT_ATOMS: atom_id res chain seq x y z
N MET A 1 -30.47 6.91 19.71
CA MET A 1 -29.84 5.58 19.93
C MET A 1 -28.56 5.53 19.10
N ALA A 2 -27.39 5.48 19.73
CA ALA A 2 -26.13 5.30 19.00
C ALA A 2 -26.06 3.87 18.46
N ARG A 3 -26.00 3.70 17.13
CA ARG A 3 -25.78 2.38 16.52
C ARG A 3 -24.31 2.00 16.73
N LYS A 4 -24.07 0.79 17.25
CA LYS A 4 -22.72 0.23 17.39
C LYS A 4 -22.17 -0.01 15.98
N GLN A 5 -21.12 0.71 15.61
CA GLN A 5 -20.25 0.34 14.50
C GLN A 5 -19.47 -0.90 14.92
N GLY A 6 -19.54 -1.98 14.14
CA GLY A 6 -18.83 -3.22 14.46
C GLY A 6 -18.78 -4.13 13.24
N CYS A 7 -17.66 -4.84 13.09
CA CYS A 7 -17.52 -5.93 12.13
C CYS A 7 -18.54 -7.03 12.48
N ILE A 8 -19.50 -7.29 11.60
CA ILE A 8 -20.46 -8.38 11.80
C ILE A 8 -19.77 -9.69 11.42
N TRP A 9 -19.72 -10.63 12.37
CA TRP A 9 -19.22 -11.98 12.17
C TRP A 9 -20.15 -12.78 11.25
N SER A 10 -19.65 -13.28 10.13
CA SER A 10 -20.29 -14.38 9.38
C SER A 10 -19.22 -15.35 8.86
N GLU A 11 -19.53 -16.64 8.84
CA GLU A 11 -18.62 -17.76 8.49
C GLU A 11 -18.10 -17.75 7.03
N LYS A 12 -18.33 -16.67 6.28
CA LYS A 12 -17.79 -16.45 4.93
C LYS A 12 -17.15 -15.08 4.85
N PHE A 13 -15.82 -15.08 4.86
CA PHE A 13 -14.87 -13.97 4.72
C PHE A 13 -15.35 -12.76 3.91
N HIS A 14 -16.07 -11.83 4.54
CA HIS A 14 -16.26 -10.46 4.07
C HIS A 14 -16.57 -9.58 5.29
N CYS A 15 -15.74 -8.57 5.54
CA CYS A 15 -16.13 -7.47 6.43
C CYS A 15 -17.21 -6.66 5.69
N PHE A 16 -18.48 -7.02 5.88
CA PHE A 16 -19.59 -6.24 5.32
C PHE A 16 -19.86 -5.02 6.20
N TYR A 17 -19.82 -3.86 5.56
CA TYR A 17 -20.44 -2.64 6.08
C TYR A 17 -21.81 -2.51 5.41
N ASP A 18 -22.88 -2.45 6.20
CA ASP A 18 -24.25 -2.23 5.71
C ASP A 18 -24.43 -0.74 5.41
N SER A 19 -24.06 -0.30 4.20
CA SER A 19 -24.27 1.08 3.74
C SER A 19 -25.52 1.16 2.87
N HIS A 20 -26.63 1.63 3.46
CA HIS A 20 -27.76 2.21 2.72
C HIS A 20 -27.52 3.66 2.28
N GLU A 21 -26.28 4.14 2.35
CA GLU A 21 -25.88 5.45 1.84
C GLU A 21 -25.02 5.24 0.59
N GLY A 22 -25.20 6.12 -0.41
CA GLY A 22 -24.82 5.91 -1.82
C GLY A 22 -23.32 5.73 -2.11
N PRO A 23 -22.90 5.78 -3.39
CA PRO A 23 -21.55 5.40 -3.84
C PRO A 23 -20.41 6.36 -3.41
N GLU A 24 -20.63 7.21 -2.41
CA GLU A 24 -19.57 8.00 -1.79
C GLU A 24 -18.76 7.12 -0.82
N LEU A 25 -17.64 6.63 -1.34
CA LEU A 25 -16.48 6.17 -0.57
C LEU A 25 -16.75 4.96 0.32
N SER A 26 -16.94 3.83 -0.35
CA SER A 26 -16.57 2.51 0.15
C SER A 26 -15.04 2.45 0.38
N ALA A 27 -14.53 3.20 1.36
CA ALA A 27 -13.36 2.75 2.09
C ALA A 27 -13.84 1.56 2.91
N GLN A 28 -13.87 0.39 2.26
CA GLN A 28 -14.09 -0.89 2.91
C GLN A 28 -13.18 -0.92 4.14
N ALA A 29 -13.76 -1.15 5.31
CA ALA A 29 -12.97 -1.30 6.51
C ALA A 29 -11.95 -2.43 6.26
N ALA A 30 -10.67 -2.11 6.26
CA ALA A 30 -9.62 -3.09 6.02
C ALA A 30 -9.31 -3.78 7.34
N CYS A 31 -9.86 -4.97 7.51
CA CYS A 31 -9.72 -5.77 8.72
C CYS A 31 -8.34 -6.46 8.76
N SER A 32 -7.66 -6.39 9.91
CA SER A 32 -6.47 -7.21 10.17
C SER A 32 -6.81 -8.71 10.20
N PRO A 33 -5.88 -9.61 9.84
CA PRO A 33 -6.14 -11.05 9.81
C PRO A 33 -6.59 -11.66 11.14
N ASN A 34 -6.15 -11.11 12.27
CA ASN A 34 -6.57 -11.56 13.61
C ASN A 34 -7.84 -10.84 14.12
N HIS A 35 -8.42 -9.94 13.32
CA HIS A 35 -9.63 -9.17 13.62
C HIS A 35 -9.54 -8.27 14.87
N ILE A 36 -8.34 -7.98 15.38
CA ILE A 36 -8.15 -7.06 16.51
C ILE A 36 -8.23 -5.61 16.05
N PHE A 37 -7.72 -5.36 14.84
CA PHE A 37 -7.65 -4.03 14.24
C PHE A 37 -8.43 -3.97 12.94
N TYR A 38 -8.93 -2.78 12.63
CA TYR A 38 -9.37 -2.43 11.28
C TYR A 38 -9.01 -0.98 10.95
N ILE A 39 -8.86 -0.69 9.66
CA ILE A 39 -8.66 0.68 9.18
C ILE A 39 -10.00 1.21 8.68
N SER A 40 -10.39 2.39 9.16
CA SER A 40 -11.60 3.09 8.74
C SER A 40 -11.25 4.46 8.17
N SER A 41 -12.09 4.96 7.27
CA SER A 41 -12.05 6.35 6.80
C SER A 41 -13.17 7.15 7.45
N ILE A 42 -12.86 8.29 8.06
CA ILE A 42 -13.84 9.25 8.59
C ILE A 42 -13.37 10.64 8.21
N GLU A 43 -14.22 11.45 7.56
CA GLU A 43 -13.92 12.84 7.21
C GLU A 43 -12.56 13.02 6.48
N ARG A 44 -12.25 12.14 5.52
CA ARG A 44 -10.97 12.12 4.79
C ARG A 44 -9.74 11.91 5.69
N LYS A 45 -9.90 11.23 6.82
CA LYS A 45 -8.81 10.75 7.67
C LYS A 45 -8.90 9.24 7.76
N LEU A 46 -7.75 8.58 7.68
CA LEU A 46 -7.67 7.16 8.01
C LEU A 46 -7.44 7.02 9.51
N MET A 47 -8.11 6.04 10.10
CA MET A 47 -7.99 5.72 11.51
C MET A 47 -7.69 4.24 11.66
N LEU A 48 -6.69 3.91 12.46
CA LEU A 48 -6.54 2.58 13.03
C LEU A 48 -7.50 2.47 14.20
N VAL A 49 -8.36 1.45 14.19
CA VAL A 49 -9.38 1.25 15.22
C VAL A 49 -9.25 -0.16 15.82
N ASN A 50 -9.41 -0.25 17.13
CA ASN A 50 -9.59 -1.49 17.87
C ASN A 50 -10.75 -1.33 18.87
N HIS A 51 -10.98 -2.32 19.74
CA HIS A 51 -12.06 -2.27 20.73
C HIS A 51 -11.91 -1.19 21.82
N ALA A 52 -10.70 -0.71 22.07
CA ALA A 52 -10.38 0.21 23.16
C ALA A 52 -10.14 1.66 22.69
N SER A 53 -9.68 1.85 21.46
CA SER A 53 -9.20 3.14 20.97
C SER A 53 -9.29 3.27 19.45
N SER A 54 -9.24 4.52 18.99
CA SER A 54 -9.00 4.87 17.60
C SER A 54 -7.85 5.87 17.51
N THR A 55 -7.01 5.76 16.48
CA THR A 55 -5.86 6.64 16.27
C THR A 55 -5.82 7.08 14.82
N VAL A 56 -5.70 8.39 14.59
CA VAL A 56 -5.58 8.97 13.25
C VAL A 56 -4.22 8.62 12.66
N LEU A 57 -4.21 8.11 11.42
CA LEU A 57 -3.00 7.83 10.67
C LEU A 57 -2.49 9.11 9.98
N ALA A 58 -1.18 9.32 10.03
CA ALA A 58 -0.49 10.40 9.31
C ALA A 58 -0.32 10.05 7.81
N THR A 59 -1.43 9.78 7.13
CA THR A 59 -1.51 9.43 5.71
C THR A 59 -2.45 10.40 5.01
N TYR A 60 -2.04 10.88 3.84
CA TYR A 60 -2.94 11.64 2.97
C TYR A 60 -4.00 10.72 2.37
N VAL A 61 -5.26 11.13 2.47
CA VAL A 61 -6.41 10.33 2.03
C VAL A 61 -6.93 10.89 0.71
N ASN A 62 -6.73 10.14 -0.36
CA ASN A 62 -7.40 10.38 -1.63
C ASN A 62 -8.42 9.25 -1.86
N PRO A 63 -9.70 9.48 -1.54
CA PRO A 63 -10.69 8.43 -1.58
C PRO A 63 -10.81 7.80 -2.99
N GLY A 64 -10.76 6.47 -3.06
CA GLY A 64 -10.77 5.72 -4.34
C GLY A 64 -9.40 5.58 -5.02
N LEU A 65 -8.36 6.19 -4.47
CA LEU A 65 -6.98 6.15 -4.98
C LEU A 65 -6.00 5.63 -3.91
N MET A 66 -6.46 4.64 -3.14
CA MET A 66 -5.64 3.95 -2.15
C MET A 66 -5.95 2.46 -2.11
N GLU A 67 -4.96 1.70 -1.69
CA GLU A 67 -5.06 0.28 -1.41
C GLU A 67 -4.39 -0.02 -0.07
N ILE A 68 -5.10 -0.73 0.81
CA ILE A 68 -4.60 -1.11 2.13
C ILE A 68 -4.32 -2.62 2.12
N SER A 69 -3.15 -3.01 2.61
CA SER A 69 -2.77 -4.41 2.75
C SER A 69 -2.26 -4.68 4.16
N TRP A 70 -2.84 -5.66 4.84
CA TRP A 70 -2.39 -6.10 6.17
C TRP A 70 -1.34 -7.20 6.07
N ALA A 71 -0.32 -7.10 6.92
CA ALA A 71 0.65 -8.18 7.09
C ALA A 71 -0.02 -9.44 7.64
N PRO A 72 0.41 -10.66 7.24
CA PRO A 72 -0.22 -11.90 7.69
C PRO A 72 -0.25 -12.10 9.21
N ASN A 73 0.74 -11.55 9.90
CA ASN A 73 0.87 -11.59 11.36
C ASN A 73 0.03 -10.51 12.10
N SER A 74 -0.70 -9.67 11.36
CA SER A 74 -1.56 -8.58 11.88
C SER A 74 -0.85 -7.48 12.69
N ASN A 75 0.49 -7.41 12.67
CA ASN A 75 1.23 -6.39 13.42
C ASN A 75 1.69 -5.22 12.55
N ALA A 76 1.28 -5.20 11.29
CA ALA A 76 1.72 -4.23 10.30
C ALA A 76 0.71 -4.13 9.16
N PHE A 77 0.71 -2.98 8.49
CA PHE A 77 -0.04 -2.76 7.25
C PHE A 77 0.68 -1.75 6.36
N SER A 78 0.35 -1.77 5.08
CA SER A 78 0.83 -0.83 4.07
C SER A 78 -0.37 -0.14 3.43
N ILE A 79 -0.15 1.09 2.98
CA ILE A 79 -1.12 1.88 2.22
C ILE A 79 -0.42 2.36 0.96
N ASN A 80 -0.77 1.76 -0.18
CA ASN A 80 -0.42 2.34 -1.47
C ASN A 80 -1.36 3.53 -1.70
N VAL A 81 -0.82 4.70 -2.02
CA VAL A 81 -1.60 5.94 -2.22
C VAL A 81 -1.21 6.60 -3.52
N SER A 82 -2.19 7.26 -4.15
CA SER A 82 -1.95 8.15 -5.29
C SER A 82 -2.58 9.52 -5.07
N ASP A 83 -1.89 10.56 -5.55
CA ASP A 83 -2.44 11.92 -5.66
C ASP A 83 -3.46 12.06 -6.79
N GLY A 84 -3.56 11.06 -7.67
CA GLY A 84 -4.51 11.01 -8.78
C GLY A 84 -4.10 11.81 -10.00
N GLY A 85 -5.06 12.09 -10.88
CA GLY A 85 -4.79 12.71 -12.18
C GLY A 85 -4.31 11.70 -13.24
N GLY A 86 -4.18 12.16 -14.49
CA GLY A 86 -3.82 11.29 -15.61
C GLY A 86 -2.43 10.67 -15.51
N VAL A 87 -1.54 11.29 -14.72
CA VAL A 87 -0.12 10.94 -14.63
C VAL A 87 0.39 10.96 -13.18
N GLY A 88 -0.52 10.79 -12.22
CA GLY A 88 -0.28 10.97 -10.79
C GLY A 88 0.91 10.20 -10.21
N SER A 89 1.39 10.71 -9.09
CA SER A 89 2.42 10.09 -8.27
C SER A 89 1.82 8.96 -7.43
N TRP A 90 2.66 7.97 -7.14
CA TRP A 90 2.31 6.84 -6.27
C TRP A 90 3.37 6.66 -5.19
N GLY A 91 2.89 6.41 -3.97
CA GLY A 91 3.74 6.17 -2.81
C GLY A 91 3.19 5.08 -1.92
N VAL A 92 4.00 4.70 -0.93
CA VAL A 92 3.65 3.69 0.07
C VAL A 92 3.88 4.28 1.46
N ASP A 93 2.83 4.24 2.28
CA ASP A 93 2.97 4.40 3.71
C ASP A 93 3.01 3.02 4.37
N TYR A 94 4.03 2.75 5.18
CA TYR A 94 4.17 1.51 5.95
C TYR A 94 3.99 1.80 7.44
N TYR A 95 3.17 0.99 8.11
CA TYR A 95 2.92 1.09 9.54
C TYR A 95 3.16 -0.24 10.24
N THR A 96 3.76 -0.18 11.43
CA THR A 96 3.69 -1.25 12.43
C THR A 96 2.72 -0.88 13.53
N VAL A 97 2.16 -1.87 14.22
CA VAL A 97 1.31 -1.71 15.39
C VAL A 97 2.06 -2.25 16.60
N ASP A 98 2.31 -1.41 17.59
CA ASP A 98 3.04 -1.80 18.80
C ASP A 98 2.17 -2.64 19.76
N GLY A 99 2.76 -3.09 20.87
CA GLY A 99 2.06 -3.88 21.89
C GLY A 99 0.89 -3.16 22.57
N ASN A 100 0.79 -1.84 22.43
CA ASN A 100 -0.32 -1.02 22.94
C ASN A 100 -1.38 -0.73 21.87
N GLY A 101 -1.21 -1.24 20.64
CA GLY A 101 -2.12 -0.98 19.54
C GLY A 101 -1.89 0.36 18.86
N LEU A 102 -0.76 1.04 19.09
CA LEU A 102 -0.45 2.32 18.49
C LEU A 102 0.27 2.15 17.14
N PRO A 103 -0.14 2.87 16.08
CA PRO A 103 0.52 2.80 14.79
C PRO A 103 1.82 3.61 14.80
N GLN A 104 2.88 3.03 14.25
CA GLN A 104 4.16 3.69 14.02
C GLN A 104 4.44 3.73 12.52
N LYS A 105 4.59 4.93 11.95
CA LYS A 105 4.88 5.12 10.54
C LYS A 105 6.38 4.92 10.28
N HIS A 106 6.70 4.19 9.22
CA HIS A 106 8.07 3.96 8.76
C HIS A 106 8.21 4.40 7.31
N ASP A 107 9.36 4.96 6.99
CA ASP A 107 9.73 5.30 5.61
C ASP A 107 10.66 4.22 5.05
N VAL A 108 10.06 3.28 4.32
CA VAL A 108 10.78 2.20 3.63
C VAL A 108 11.01 2.52 2.15
N THR A 109 10.45 3.62 1.63
CA THR A 109 10.54 3.97 0.22
C THR A 109 11.84 4.71 -0.08
N ILE A 110 12.46 5.40 0.89
CA ILE A 110 13.75 6.10 0.69
C ILE A 110 14.81 5.19 0.04
N GLN A 111 14.97 3.97 0.53
CA GLN A 111 16.00 3.07 0.00
C GLN A 111 15.66 2.58 -1.41
N VAL A 112 14.37 2.32 -1.67
CA VAL A 112 13.89 1.92 -2.99
C VAL A 112 14.07 3.06 -3.99
N SER A 113 13.63 4.29 -3.66
CA SER A 113 13.81 5.50 -4.48
C SER A 113 15.28 5.68 -4.87
N LYS A 114 16.19 5.66 -3.90
CA LYS A 114 17.64 5.74 -4.13
C LYS A 114 18.17 4.64 -5.06
N ALA A 115 17.75 3.40 -4.84
CA ALA A 115 18.18 2.29 -5.69
C ALA A 115 17.63 2.38 -7.12
N SER A 116 16.48 3.03 -7.30
CA SER A 116 15.83 3.28 -8.58
C SER A 116 16.21 4.60 -9.26
N GLU A 117 17.11 5.42 -8.71
CA GLU A 117 17.50 6.72 -9.29
C GLU A 117 17.93 6.64 -10.77
N LYS A 118 18.53 5.51 -11.15
CA LYS A 118 19.01 5.27 -12.53
C LYS A 118 18.00 4.54 -13.42
N LEU A 119 16.83 4.19 -12.89
CA LEU A 119 15.79 3.50 -13.65
C LEU A 119 15.19 4.43 -14.70
N ALA A 120 14.91 5.68 -14.32
CA ALA A 120 14.29 6.68 -15.18
C ALA A 120 15.29 7.26 -16.20
N LYS A 121 14.90 7.32 -17.47
CA LYS A 121 15.65 7.95 -18.56
C LYS A 121 14.84 9.12 -19.10
N CYS A 122 14.82 10.19 -18.32
CA CYS A 122 13.99 11.35 -18.55
C CYS A 122 14.82 12.60 -18.83
N ASP A 123 14.23 13.59 -19.51
CA ASP A 123 14.86 14.88 -19.79
C ASP A 123 15.15 15.65 -18.50
N GLU A 124 14.26 15.54 -17.51
CA GLU A 124 14.41 16.07 -16.16
C GLU A 124 14.43 14.93 -15.13
N GLN A 125 15.01 15.17 -13.96
CA GLN A 125 15.02 14.16 -12.91
C GLN A 125 13.60 13.97 -12.36
N GLU A 126 13.07 12.76 -12.51
CA GLU A 126 11.77 12.35 -11.98
C GLU A 126 11.92 11.26 -10.93
N GLU A 127 11.13 11.35 -9.86
CA GLU A 127 11.04 10.30 -8.86
C GLU A 127 10.15 9.16 -9.38
N PRO A 128 10.54 7.90 -9.17
CA PRO A 128 9.72 6.78 -9.58
C PRO A 128 8.48 6.66 -8.69
N ASN A 129 7.41 6.16 -9.29
CA ASN A 129 6.23 5.71 -8.59
C ASN A 129 6.57 4.43 -7.82
N ILE A 130 6.33 4.42 -6.51
CA ILE A 130 6.64 3.26 -5.67
C ILE A 130 5.35 2.65 -5.11
N ALA A 131 5.23 1.34 -5.24
CA ALA A 131 4.12 0.57 -4.67
C ALA A 131 4.62 -0.69 -3.96
N MET A 132 3.92 -1.11 -2.91
CA MET A 132 4.13 -2.40 -2.27
C MET A 132 3.12 -3.41 -2.83
N LEU A 133 3.63 -4.52 -3.36
CA LEU A 133 2.84 -5.53 -4.05
C LEU A 133 2.47 -6.71 -3.16
N SER A 134 3.35 -7.10 -2.23
CA SER A 134 3.11 -8.29 -1.40
C SER A 134 3.95 -8.31 -0.13
N TRP A 135 3.42 -8.98 0.90
CA TRP A 135 4.14 -9.31 2.13
C TRP A 135 4.99 -10.57 1.94
N LEU A 136 6.21 -10.53 2.46
CA LEU A 136 7.14 -11.66 2.48
C LEU A 136 7.46 -12.04 3.92
N ASN A 137 7.90 -13.28 4.14
CA ASN A 137 8.45 -13.76 5.41
C ASN A 137 7.56 -13.41 6.61
N ASN A 138 6.25 -13.68 6.50
CA ASN A 138 5.25 -13.42 7.55
C ASN A 138 5.25 -11.95 8.05
N GLY A 139 5.41 -10.98 7.15
CA GLY A 139 5.35 -9.55 7.46
C GLY A 139 6.71 -8.89 7.74
N GLN A 140 7.82 -9.65 7.68
CA GLN A 140 9.17 -9.10 7.89
C GLN A 140 9.80 -8.51 6.63
N GLY A 141 9.24 -8.84 5.45
CA GLY A 141 9.71 -8.28 4.20
C GLY A 141 8.57 -7.87 3.29
N ALA A 142 8.92 -7.16 2.23
CA ALA A 142 8.02 -6.70 1.19
C ALA A 142 8.58 -7.00 -0.20
N LEU A 143 7.69 -7.30 -1.14
CA LEU A 143 7.95 -7.09 -2.55
C LEU A 143 7.43 -5.70 -2.90
N MET A 144 8.32 -4.82 -3.35
CA MET A 144 8.01 -3.47 -3.81
C MET A 144 8.35 -3.35 -5.30
N VAL A 145 7.76 -2.37 -5.95
CA VAL A 145 8.05 -2.02 -7.35
C VAL A 145 8.27 -0.52 -7.46
N ALA A 146 9.26 -0.15 -8.28
CA ALA A 146 9.44 1.20 -8.79
C ALA A 146 9.00 1.21 -10.26
N GLU A 147 8.15 2.16 -10.64
CA GLU A 147 7.68 2.42 -12.00
C GLU A 147 8.18 3.80 -12.43
N VAL A 148 8.83 3.89 -13.60
CA VAL A 148 9.12 5.18 -14.23
C VAL A 148 7.78 5.85 -14.56
N PRO A 149 7.52 7.09 -14.10
CA PRO A 149 6.24 7.74 -14.34
C PRO A 149 5.88 7.75 -15.83
N PRO A 150 4.60 7.63 -16.20
CA PRO A 150 4.15 7.63 -17.59
C PRO A 150 4.16 9.04 -18.20
N HIS A 151 5.23 9.80 -18.00
CA HIS A 151 5.41 11.18 -18.45
C HIS A 151 6.17 11.18 -19.78
N SER A 152 5.80 12.07 -20.71
CA SER A 152 6.41 12.12 -22.05
C SER A 152 7.88 12.59 -22.05
N SER A 153 8.33 13.18 -20.94
CA SER A 153 9.73 13.51 -20.63
C SER A 153 10.61 12.26 -20.49
N CYS A 154 10.03 11.08 -20.26
CA CYS A 154 10.74 9.83 -20.04
C CYS A 154 10.73 8.93 -21.26
N SER A 155 11.90 8.70 -21.85
CA SER A 155 12.06 7.81 -23.01
C SER A 155 11.71 6.34 -22.72
N ASN A 156 11.76 5.94 -21.45
CA ASN A 156 11.40 4.61 -20.95
C ASN A 156 10.25 4.65 -19.94
N MET A 157 9.28 5.55 -20.16
CA MET A 157 8.08 5.65 -19.34
C MET A 157 7.39 4.29 -19.12
N GLY A 158 6.96 4.03 -17.89
CA GLY A 158 6.37 2.74 -17.48
C GLY A 158 7.37 1.62 -17.19
N ALA A 159 8.68 1.80 -17.47
CA ALA A 159 9.68 0.78 -17.12
C ALA A 159 9.64 0.44 -15.62
N LEU A 160 9.87 -0.83 -15.31
CA LEU A 160 9.69 -1.35 -13.95
C LEU A 160 10.97 -1.94 -13.37
N GLN A 161 11.09 -1.85 -12.06
CA GLN A 161 12.09 -2.62 -11.29
C GLN A 161 11.47 -3.11 -9.99
N GLY A 162 11.67 -4.39 -9.69
CA GLY A 162 11.20 -5.00 -8.45
C GLY A 162 12.26 -4.98 -7.36
N TYR A 163 11.82 -4.92 -6.11
CA TYR A 163 12.69 -4.90 -4.94
C TYR A 163 12.14 -5.82 -3.86
N ARG A 164 12.98 -6.72 -3.35
CA ARG A 164 12.68 -7.40 -2.08
C ARG A 164 13.33 -6.62 -0.96
N VAL A 165 12.53 -6.18 -0.01
CA VAL A 165 12.95 -5.29 1.06
C VAL A 165 12.75 -5.97 2.41
N ASN A 166 13.73 -5.86 3.31
CA ASN A 166 13.56 -6.16 4.72
C ASN A 166 12.93 -4.94 5.42
N LEU A 167 11.76 -5.11 6.03
CA LEU A 167 11.01 -3.99 6.60
C LEU A 167 11.52 -3.54 7.97
N SER A 168 12.36 -4.32 8.66
CA SER A 168 12.95 -3.92 9.95
C SER A 168 14.00 -2.82 9.81
N GLY A 169 14.63 -2.70 8.65
CA GLY A 169 15.72 -1.73 8.41
C GLY A 169 15.67 -1.04 7.04
N GLY A 170 14.71 -1.39 6.18
CA GLY A 170 14.62 -0.88 4.82
C GLY A 170 15.67 -1.43 3.85
N GLU A 171 16.41 -2.47 4.25
CA GLU A 171 17.48 -3.05 3.43
C GLU A 171 16.90 -3.71 2.18
N ILE A 172 17.50 -3.42 1.01
CA ILE A 172 17.19 -4.11 -0.25
C ILE A 172 17.95 -5.43 -0.28
N LEU A 173 17.20 -6.53 -0.22
CA LEU A 173 17.71 -7.90 -0.25
C LEU A 173 17.94 -8.41 -1.68
N GLU A 174 17.13 -7.96 -2.63
CA GLU A 174 17.19 -8.37 -4.03
C GLU A 174 16.64 -7.25 -4.91
N VAL A 175 17.33 -6.96 -6.02
CA VAL A 175 16.83 -6.12 -7.11
C VAL A 175 16.45 -7.03 -8.26
N LEU A 176 15.20 -6.93 -8.73
CA LEU A 176 14.63 -7.74 -9.78
C LEU A 176 14.49 -6.89 -11.04
N SER A 177 15.03 -7.38 -12.15
CA SER A 177 14.67 -6.85 -13.46
C SER A 177 13.17 -7.04 -13.72
N GLU A 178 12.62 -6.29 -14.68
CA GLU A 178 11.20 -6.42 -15.05
C GLU A 178 10.83 -7.85 -15.47
N SER A 179 11.70 -8.52 -16.24
CA SER A 179 11.46 -9.90 -16.69
C SER A 179 11.42 -10.87 -15.51
N GLU A 180 12.33 -10.74 -14.55
CA GLU A 180 12.34 -11.55 -13.34
C GLU A 180 11.12 -11.27 -12.46
N LEU A 181 10.72 -10.01 -12.32
CA LEU A 181 9.53 -9.61 -11.57
C LEU A 181 8.29 -10.27 -12.18
N ARG A 182 8.10 -10.17 -13.50
CA ARG A 182 6.95 -10.79 -14.20
C ARG A 182 6.98 -12.32 -14.09
N GLN A 183 8.14 -12.94 -14.26
CA GLN A 183 8.28 -14.39 -14.21
C GLN A 183 8.03 -14.96 -12.81
N LYS A 184 8.64 -14.38 -11.77
CA LYS A 184 8.57 -14.88 -10.39
C LYS A 184 7.28 -14.44 -9.68
N TRP A 185 6.76 -13.26 -9.99
CA TRP A 185 5.71 -12.59 -9.21
C TRP A 185 4.49 -12.16 -10.02
N GLY A 186 4.33 -12.60 -11.27
CA GLY A 186 3.23 -12.20 -12.15
C GLY A 186 1.81 -12.36 -11.56
N ARG A 187 1.63 -13.25 -10.58
CA ARG A 187 0.34 -13.46 -9.89
C ARG A 187 -0.06 -12.31 -8.97
N VAL A 188 0.89 -11.59 -8.37
CA VAL A 188 0.63 -10.47 -7.44
C VAL A 188 0.70 -9.11 -8.13
N LEU A 189 1.04 -9.06 -9.43
CA LEU A 189 1.04 -7.82 -10.18
C LEU A 189 -0.40 -7.37 -10.46
N GLY A 190 -0.67 -6.09 -10.20
CA GLY A 190 -1.93 -5.46 -10.60
C GLY A 190 -2.08 -5.36 -12.11
N ASP A 191 -3.31 -5.17 -12.57
CA ASP A 191 -3.65 -5.12 -14.00
C ASP A 191 -2.88 -4.05 -14.78
N ARG A 192 -2.64 -2.89 -14.17
CA ARG A 192 -1.83 -1.82 -14.75
C ARG A 192 -0.44 -2.34 -15.14
N ILE A 193 0.28 -2.88 -14.16
CA ILE A 193 1.64 -3.39 -14.32
C ILE A 193 1.68 -4.55 -15.33
N LYS A 194 0.69 -5.44 -15.31
CA LYS A 194 0.60 -6.55 -16.26
C LYS A 194 0.51 -6.09 -17.72
N ARG A 195 -0.07 -4.91 -17.98
CA ARG A 195 -0.35 -4.40 -19.33
C ARG A 195 0.72 -3.44 -19.88
N ILE A 196 1.66 -3.00 -19.05
CA ILE A 196 2.81 -2.23 -19.55
C ILE A 196 3.59 -3.15 -20.52
N PRO A 197 3.81 -2.72 -21.78
CA PRO A 197 4.47 -3.52 -22.81
C PRO A 197 5.91 -3.90 -22.47
#